data_AF-A0AAW3D6R1-F1
#
_entry.id   AF-A0AAW3D6R1-F1
#
_cell.length_a   1.000
_cell.length_b   1.000
_cell.length_c   1.000
_cell.angle_alpha   90.00
_cell.angle_beta   90.00
_cell.angle_gamma   90.00
#
_symmetry.space_group_name_H-M   'P 1'
#
loop_
_entity.id
_entity.type
_entity.pdbx_description
1 polymer ?
#
loop_
_entity_poly.entity_id
_entity_poly.type
_entity_poly.pdbx_seq_one_letter_code
_entity_poly.pdbx_strand_id
1 'polypeptide(L)'
;MLRKLLIIIFISLPLFGVAEELTLQQIKSQQVGKVHFSRWFFDVYDAELYSENGHFSWDKPFLLKIHYLRSFSGKNIANHTVKEIAEQHPQLAHTTLDKYKEFFTRLMPDVKNGTNLYGYMDKDGNGYIYSDKGLLFTW
;
A
#
# COMPACT_ATOMS: atom_id res chain seq x y z
N MET A 1 31.23 -3.62 -57.87
CA MET A 1 30.24 -4.19 -56.92
C MET A 1 30.98 -4.62 -55.66
N LEU A 2 31.07 -3.77 -54.64
CA LEU A 2 31.78 -4.09 -53.40
C LEU A 2 30.74 -4.38 -52.31
N ARG A 3 30.64 -5.66 -51.91
CA ARG A 3 29.69 -6.15 -50.88
C ARG A 3 30.13 -5.64 -49.51
N LYS A 4 29.13 -5.15 -48.77
CA LYS A 4 29.17 -4.67 -47.39
C LYS A 4 29.88 -5.68 -46.47
N LEU A 5 30.83 -5.21 -45.67
CA LEU A 5 31.23 -5.88 -44.42
C LEU A 5 30.58 -5.09 -43.28
N LEU A 6 29.51 -5.63 -42.70
CA LEU A 6 28.82 -5.06 -41.53
C LEU A 6 29.56 -5.51 -40.27
N ILE A 7 30.08 -4.54 -39.52
CA ILE A 7 30.60 -4.72 -38.16
C ILE A 7 29.40 -4.99 -37.25
N ILE A 8 29.37 -6.14 -36.61
CA ILE A 8 28.41 -6.45 -35.54
C ILE A 8 28.98 -5.85 -34.25
N ILE A 9 28.44 -4.71 -33.83
CA ILE A 9 28.63 -4.19 -32.47
C ILE A 9 27.57 -4.87 -31.59
N PHE A 10 28.01 -5.76 -30.70
CA PHE A 10 27.21 -6.27 -29.59
C PHE A 10 27.02 -5.10 -28.60
N ILE A 11 25.93 -4.34 -28.77
CA ILE A 11 25.51 -3.37 -27.75
C ILE A 11 24.95 -4.20 -26.60
N SER A 12 25.77 -4.40 -25.56
CA SER A 12 25.28 -4.83 -24.26
C SER A 12 24.42 -3.71 -23.68
N LEU A 13 23.12 -3.69 -24.01
CA LEU A 13 22.18 -2.86 -23.28
C LEU A 13 22.03 -3.50 -21.89
N PRO A 14 22.41 -2.80 -20.81
CA PRO A 14 21.93 -3.20 -19.51
C PRO A 14 20.41 -3.00 -19.54
N LEU A 15 19.66 -4.09 -19.43
CA LEU A 15 18.24 -4.07 -19.08
C LEU A 15 18.14 -3.54 -17.65
N PHE A 16 18.28 -2.23 -17.47
CA PHE A 16 17.78 -1.58 -16.28
C PHE A 16 16.26 -1.58 -16.42
N GLY A 17 15.64 -2.64 -15.88
CA GLY A 17 14.21 -2.63 -15.64
C GLY A 17 13.90 -1.46 -14.71
N VAL A 18 13.32 -0.40 -15.25
CA VAL A 18 12.70 0.64 -14.45
C VAL A 18 11.52 -0.04 -13.75
N ALA A 19 11.58 -0.16 -12.43
CA ALA A 19 10.44 -0.61 -11.66
C ALA A 19 9.29 0.36 -11.93
N GLU A 20 8.18 -0.15 -12.44
CA GLU A 20 7.02 0.65 -12.79
C GLU A 20 6.49 1.31 -11.51
N GLU A 21 6.61 2.63 -11.44
CA GLU A 21 6.02 3.43 -10.37
C GLU A 21 4.52 3.18 -10.45
N LEU A 22 3.90 2.85 -9.31
CA LEU A 22 2.46 2.64 -9.29
C LEU A 22 1.78 3.96 -9.63
N THR A 23 1.44 4.13 -10.91
CA THR A 23 0.59 5.23 -11.33
C THR A 23 -0.80 4.83 -10.87
N LEU A 24 -1.29 5.47 -9.81
CA LEU A 24 -2.66 5.33 -9.30
C LEU A 24 -3.73 5.48 -10.41
N GLN A 25 -3.34 5.92 -11.61
CA GLN A 25 -4.11 5.90 -12.84
C GLN A 25 -4.51 4.50 -13.35
N GLN A 26 -3.84 3.41 -12.95
CA GLN A 26 -4.18 2.05 -13.40
C GLN A 26 -5.49 1.54 -12.79
N ILE A 27 -5.89 2.04 -11.63
CA ILE A 27 -7.22 1.79 -11.10
C ILE A 27 -8.11 2.87 -11.69
N LYS A 28 -8.86 2.53 -12.75
CA LYS A 28 -10.05 3.33 -13.14
C LYS A 28 -10.97 3.36 -11.93
N SER A 29 -10.80 4.37 -11.09
CA SER A 29 -11.24 4.31 -9.71
C SER A 29 -12.27 5.39 -9.45
N GLN A 30 -13.39 4.96 -8.88
CA GLN A 30 -14.41 5.84 -8.35
C GLN A 30 -14.36 5.78 -6.84
N GLN A 31 -14.50 6.95 -6.21
CA GLN A 31 -14.46 7.06 -4.77
C GLN A 31 -15.70 6.42 -4.16
N VAL A 32 -15.47 5.45 -3.27
CA VAL A 32 -16.49 4.81 -2.45
C VAL A 32 -16.83 5.72 -1.26
N GLY A 33 -15.80 6.30 -0.63
CA GLY A 33 -15.98 7.17 0.52
C GLY A 33 -14.68 7.83 0.99
N LYS A 34 -14.84 8.76 1.94
CA LYS A 34 -13.74 9.38 2.68
C LYS A 34 -14.13 9.62 4.13
N VAL A 35 -13.14 9.58 5.01
CA VAL A 35 -13.29 9.95 6.41
C VAL A 35 -12.07 10.74 6.88
N HIS A 36 -12.32 11.74 7.72
CA HIS A 36 -11.29 12.45 8.47
C HIS A 36 -11.30 11.89 9.90
N PHE A 37 -10.17 11.31 10.34
CA PHE A 37 -10.07 10.73 11.67
C PHE A 37 -9.28 11.64 12.61
N SER A 38 -9.95 12.06 13.68
CA SER A 38 -9.35 12.84 14.78
C SER A 38 -9.53 12.10 16.11
N ARG A 39 -8.53 12.18 16.98
CA ARG A 39 -8.61 11.63 18.33
C ARG A 39 -8.26 12.70 19.35
N TRP A 40 -9.11 12.85 20.37
CA TRP A 40 -9.06 13.95 21.34
C TRP A 40 -9.20 15.31 20.64
N PHE A 41 -8.08 15.99 20.41
CA PHE A 41 -7.98 17.32 19.79
C PHE A 41 -6.96 17.33 18.65
N PHE A 42 -6.61 16.15 18.14
CA PHE A 42 -5.57 15.95 17.15
C PHE A 42 -6.11 15.21 15.94
N ASP A 43 -6.00 15.83 14.77
CA ASP A 43 -6.22 15.16 13.49
C ASP A 43 -5.10 14.14 13.26
N VAL A 44 -5.47 12.92 12.85
CA VAL A 44 -4.55 11.79 12.77
C VAL A 44 -4.31 11.42 11.32
N TYR A 45 -5.37 11.19 10.55
CA TYR A 45 -5.28 10.91 9.11
C TYR A 45 -6.59 11.19 8.37
N ASP A 46 -6.49 11.40 7.07
CA ASP A 46 -7.59 11.25 6.12
C ASP A 46 -7.52 9.87 5.48
N ALA A 47 -8.65 9.18 5.39
CA ALA A 47 -8.75 7.90 4.69
C ALA A 47 -9.73 8.02 3.53
N GLU A 48 -9.32 7.52 2.37
CA GLU A 48 -10.11 7.51 1.14
C GLU A 48 -10.13 6.09 0.55
N LEU A 49 -11.33 5.60 0.23
CA LEU A 49 -11.51 4.28 -0.37
C LEU A 49 -12.00 4.44 -1.80
N TYR A 50 -11.37 3.73 -2.71
CA TYR A 50 -11.75 3.70 -4.13
C TYR A 50 -11.93 2.25 -4.61
N SER A 51 -12.79 2.08 -5.59
CA SER A 51 -13.03 0.82 -6.29
C SER A 51 -13.31 1.09 -7.77
N GLU A 52 -13.38 0.06 -8.60
CA GLU A 52 -13.57 0.23 -10.05
C GLU A 52 -14.87 0.97 -10.42
N ASN A 53 -15.94 0.75 -9.66
CA ASN A 53 -17.28 1.26 -9.95
C ASN A 53 -17.93 2.03 -8.78
N GLY A 54 -17.15 2.38 -7.75
CA GLY A 54 -17.65 3.10 -6.58
C GLY A 54 -18.39 2.21 -5.56
N HIS A 55 -18.45 0.90 -5.80
CA HIS A 55 -19.01 -0.08 -4.88
C HIS A 55 -17.92 -1.00 -4.33
N PHE A 56 -17.72 -0.97 -3.02
CA PHE A 56 -16.76 -1.82 -2.34
C PHE A 56 -17.23 -3.27 -2.22
N SER A 57 -16.32 -4.21 -2.45
CA SER A 57 -16.47 -5.63 -2.15
C SER A 57 -15.11 -6.27 -1.87
N TRP A 58 -15.04 -7.20 -0.93
CA TRP A 58 -13.78 -7.84 -0.51
C TRP A 58 -13.15 -8.76 -1.57
N ASP A 59 -13.95 -9.20 -2.55
CA ASP A 59 -13.56 -10.06 -3.67
C ASP A 59 -13.21 -9.28 -4.94
N LYS A 60 -13.19 -7.94 -4.87
CA LYS A 60 -12.92 -7.06 -6.01
C LYS A 60 -11.75 -6.13 -5.75
N PRO A 61 -11.08 -5.62 -6.81
CA PRO A 61 -10.02 -4.66 -6.64
C PRO A 61 -10.47 -3.40 -5.91
N PHE A 62 -9.67 -2.96 -4.94
CA PHE A 62 -9.89 -1.72 -4.22
C PHE A 62 -8.57 -1.07 -3.83
N LEU A 63 -8.62 0.25 -3.64
CA LEU A 63 -7.51 1.06 -3.15
C LEU A 63 -7.94 1.81 -1.90
N LEU A 64 -7.22 1.60 -0.80
CA LEU A 64 -7.32 2.40 0.40
C LEU A 64 -6.12 3.35 0.47
N LYS A 65 -6.37 4.64 0.46
CA LYS A 65 -5.36 5.68 0.70
C LYS A 65 -5.51 6.22 2.11
N ILE A 66 -4.40 6.29 2.83
CA ILE A 66 -4.30 6.94 4.14
C ILE A 66 -3.30 8.09 4.03
N HIS A 67 -3.77 9.31 4.26
CA HIS A 67 -2.94 10.52 4.35
C HIS A 67 -2.70 10.87 5.82
N TYR A 68 -1.49 10.67 6.32
CA TYR A 68 -1.15 10.90 7.73
C TYR A 68 -0.94 12.39 8.01
N LEU A 69 -1.66 12.91 8.99
CA LEU A 69 -1.56 14.30 9.44
C LEU A 69 -0.55 14.49 10.58
N ARG A 70 0.13 13.39 10.98
CA ARG A 70 1.15 13.35 12.03
C ARG A 70 2.22 12.31 11.75
N SER A 71 3.32 12.42 12.49
CA SER A 71 4.40 11.44 12.44
C SER A 71 4.14 10.29 13.42
N PHE A 72 4.29 9.06 12.95
CA PHE A 72 4.21 7.85 13.77
C PHE A 72 5.31 6.88 13.35
N SER A 73 5.81 6.10 14.29
CA SER A 73 6.63 4.95 13.93
C SER A 73 5.73 3.82 13.40
N GLY A 74 6.23 3.05 12.45
CA GLY A 74 5.52 1.90 11.89
C GLY A 74 5.17 0.88 12.97
N LYS A 75 6.06 0.69 13.95
CA LYS A 75 5.80 -0.13 15.15
C LYS A 75 4.62 0.36 15.97
N ASN A 76 4.47 1.68 16.16
CA ASN A 76 3.33 2.22 16.91
C ASN A 76 2.02 2.03 16.14
N ILE A 77 2.04 2.22 14.82
CA ILE A 77 0.88 1.92 13.95
C ILE A 77 0.51 0.44 14.10
N ALA A 78 1.46 -0.47 13.92
CA ALA A 78 1.24 -1.91 14.02
C ALA A 78 0.65 -2.33 15.37
N ASN A 79 1.21 -1.84 16.48
CA ASN A 79 0.70 -2.13 17.82
C ASN A 79 -0.73 -1.63 18.01
N HIS A 80 -1.04 -0.43 17.52
CA HIS A 80 -2.39 0.12 17.59
C HIS A 80 -3.36 -0.69 16.74
N THR A 81 -3.01 -1.06 15.51
CA THR A 81 -3.86 -1.89 14.64
C THR A 81 -4.21 -3.22 15.31
N VAL A 82 -3.23 -3.93 15.88
CA VAL A 82 -3.50 -5.21 16.57
C VAL A 82 -4.35 -5.01 17.81
N LYS A 83 -4.16 -3.90 18.53
CA LYS A 83 -4.99 -3.57 19.69
C LYS A 83 -6.45 -3.36 19.28
N GLU A 84 -6.72 -2.57 18.24
CA GLU A 84 -8.09 -2.35 17.74
C GLU A 84 -8.74 -3.66 17.27
N ILE A 85 -7.98 -4.52 16.58
CA ILE A 85 -8.46 -5.86 16.18
C ILE A 85 -8.83 -6.71 17.41
N ALA A 86 -7.99 -6.71 18.45
CA ALA A 86 -8.26 -7.47 19.66
C ALA A 86 -9.50 -6.94 20.40
N GLU A 87 -9.73 -5.62 20.41
CA GLU A 87 -10.91 -5.01 21.03
C GLU A 87 -12.20 -5.33 20.25
N GLN A 88 -12.14 -5.40 18.91
CA GLN A 88 -13.28 -5.77 18.06
C GLN A 88 -13.54 -7.28 18.02
N HIS A 89 -12.51 -8.10 18.26
CA HIS A 89 -12.57 -9.56 18.21
C HIS A 89 -11.97 -10.20 19.47
N PRO A 90 -12.60 -10.03 20.64
CA PRO A 90 -12.07 -10.50 21.93
C PRO A 90 -11.88 -12.02 22.03
N GLN A 91 -12.51 -12.79 21.13
CA GLN A 91 -12.40 -14.25 21.03
C GLN A 91 -11.12 -14.73 20.32
N LEU A 92 -10.32 -13.84 19.72
CA LEU A 92 -9.08 -14.24 19.04
C LEU A 92 -8.05 -14.77 20.04
N ALA A 93 -7.46 -15.91 19.72
CA ALA A 93 -6.35 -16.46 20.51
C ALA A 93 -5.14 -15.53 20.49
N HIS A 94 -4.40 -15.45 21.61
CA HIS A 94 -3.19 -14.65 21.72
C HIS A 94 -2.14 -14.99 20.65
N THR A 95 -2.00 -16.28 20.32
CA THR A 95 -1.08 -16.73 19.26
C THR A 95 -1.44 -16.18 17.88
N THR A 96 -2.71 -15.90 17.61
CA THR A 96 -3.15 -15.23 16.37
C THR A 96 -2.80 -13.75 16.40
N LEU A 97 -3.04 -13.07 17.54
CA LEU A 97 -2.69 -11.66 17.71
C LEU A 97 -1.18 -11.42 17.59
N ASP A 98 -0.36 -12.34 18.10
CA ASP A 98 1.11 -12.28 17.96
C ASP A 98 1.53 -12.36 16.48
N LYS A 99 0.93 -13.28 15.70
CA LYS A 99 1.17 -13.37 14.25
C LYS A 99 0.76 -12.08 13.53
N TYR A 100 -0.37 -11.48 13.91
CA TYR A 100 -0.78 -10.20 13.34
C TYR A 100 0.20 -9.09 13.70
N LYS A 101 0.71 -9.06 14.93
CA LYS A 101 1.71 -8.09 15.36
C LYS A 101 3.00 -8.21 14.55
N GLU A 102 3.50 -9.42 14.35
CA GLU A 102 4.67 -9.66 13.51
C GLU A 102 4.43 -9.21 12.06
N PHE A 103 3.27 -9.56 11.50
CA PHE A 103 2.87 -9.17 10.15
C PHE A 103 2.79 -7.64 10.00
N PHE A 104 2.02 -6.95 10.85
CA PHE A 104 1.88 -5.49 10.76
C PHE A 104 3.18 -4.75 11.07
N THR A 105 4.03 -5.25 11.96
CA THR A 105 5.33 -4.63 12.25
C THR A 105 6.25 -4.66 11.02
N ARG A 106 6.15 -5.71 10.20
CA ARG A 106 6.88 -5.80 8.93
C ARG A 106 6.25 -4.93 7.85
N LEU A 107 4.92 -4.85 7.83
CA LEU A 107 4.15 -4.15 6.81
C LEU A 107 4.23 -2.62 6.92
N MET A 108 4.25 -2.10 8.14
CA MET A 108 4.08 -0.67 8.40
C MET A 108 5.43 0.06 8.46
N PRO A 109 5.70 0.99 7.52
CA PRO A 109 6.86 1.86 7.61
C PRO A 109 6.64 2.97 8.65
N ASP A 110 7.71 3.67 9.01
CA ASP A 110 7.59 4.96 9.69
C ASP A 110 6.96 5.99 8.75
N VAL A 111 6.03 6.79 9.30
CA VAL A 111 5.34 7.86 8.57
C VAL A 111 5.63 9.21 9.20
N LYS A 112 5.64 10.26 8.38
CA LYS A 112 5.72 11.66 8.81
C LYS A 112 4.39 12.36 8.53
N ASN A 113 4.23 13.55 9.11
CA ASN A 113 3.13 14.43 8.69
C ASN A 113 3.22 14.67 7.17
N GLY A 114 2.11 14.45 6.47
CA GLY A 114 1.96 14.54 5.03
C GLY A 114 2.24 13.23 4.28
N THR A 115 2.67 12.16 4.96
CA THR A 115 2.94 10.86 4.30
C THR A 115 1.64 10.22 3.82
N ASN A 116 1.61 9.76 2.56
CA ASN A 116 0.56 8.86 2.08
C ASN A 116 1.04 7.42 2.11
N LEU A 117 0.16 6.53 2.56
CA LEU A 117 0.27 5.09 2.33
C LEU A 117 -0.95 4.61 1.56
N TYR A 118 -0.73 3.60 0.72
CA TYR A 118 -1.78 3.02 -0.11
C TYR A 118 -1.79 1.51 0.10
N GLY A 119 -2.94 0.96 0.46
CA GLY A 119 -3.21 -0.47 0.41
C GLY A 119 -4.03 -0.79 -0.84
N TYR A 120 -3.49 -1.63 -1.72
CA TYR A 120 -4.16 -2.06 -2.95
C TYR A 120 -4.36 -3.58 -2.92
N MET A 121 -5.56 -4.02 -3.27
CA MET A 121 -5.84 -5.42 -3.58
C MET A 121 -6.15 -5.53 -5.06
N ASP A 122 -5.47 -6.42 -5.78
CA ASP A 122 -5.73 -6.64 -7.19
C ASP A 122 -6.87 -7.65 -7.44
N LYS A 123 -7.15 -7.90 -8.72
CA LYS A 123 -8.22 -8.82 -9.18
C LYS A 123 -7.95 -10.29 -8.85
N ASP A 124 -6.69 -10.64 -8.58
CA ASP A 124 -6.25 -12.00 -8.28
C ASP A 124 -6.16 -12.20 -6.74
N GLY A 125 -6.46 -11.16 -5.96
CA GLY A 125 -6.45 -11.16 -4.50
C GLY A 125 -5.08 -10.86 -3.88
N ASN A 126 -4.09 -10.48 -4.69
CA ASN A 126 -2.77 -10.11 -4.18
C ASN A 126 -2.83 -8.74 -3.51
N GLY A 127 -2.17 -8.61 -2.36
CA GLY A 127 -2.10 -7.38 -1.58
C GLY A 127 -0.80 -6.63 -1.80
N TYR A 128 -0.88 -5.31 -1.86
CA TYR A 128 0.25 -4.42 -2.09
C TYR A 128 0.19 -3.19 -1.16
N ILE A 129 1.33 -2.80 -0.59
CA ILE A 129 1.50 -1.51 0.10
C ILE A 129 2.41 -0.60 -0.71
N TYR A 130 1.96 0.63 -0.95
CA TYR A 130 2.75 1.68 -1.60
C TYR A 130 2.93 2.89 -0.68
N SER A 131 3.99 3.63 -0.95
CA SER A 131 4.15 5.04 -0.58
C SER A 131 4.15 5.90 -1.84
N ASP A 132 4.21 7.22 -1.68
CA ASP A 132 4.43 8.14 -2.79
C ASP A 132 5.77 7.92 -3.52
N LYS A 133 6.67 7.08 -2.98
CA LYS A 133 7.95 6.71 -3.59
C LYS A 133 7.94 5.34 -4.28
N GLY A 134 6.78 4.66 -4.29
CA GLY A 134 6.61 3.34 -4.90
C GLY A 134 6.32 2.22 -3.90
N LEU A 135 6.47 0.98 -4.39
CA LEU A 135 6.11 -0.25 -3.69
C LEU A 135 6.96 -0.46 -2.45
N LEU A 136 6.31 -0.81 -1.33
CA LEU A 136 6.94 -1.15 -0.07
C LEU A 136 6.86 -2.65 0.24
N PHE A 137 5.71 -3.28 -0.02
CA PHE A 137 5.46 -4.66 0.39
C PHE A 137 4.36 -5.34 -0.42
N THR A 138 4.39 -6.68 -0.50
CA THR A 138 3.40 -7.53 -1.18
C THR A 138 3.07 -8.78 -0.35
N TRP A 139 1.84 -9.31 -0.43
CA TRP A 139 1.43 -10.59 0.19
C TRP A 139 0.34 -11.32 -0.59
#